data_AF-A0A1I7W9D2-F1
#
_entry.id   AF-A0A1I7W9D2-F1
#
_cell.length_a   1.000
_cell.length_b   1.000
_cell.length_c   1.000
_cell.angle_alpha   90.00
_cell.angle_beta   90.00
_cell.angle_gamma   90.00
#
_symmetry.space_group_name_H-M   'P 1'
#
loop_
_entity.id
_entity.type
_entity.pdbx_description
1 polymer ?
#
loop_
_entity_poly.entity_id
_entity_poly.type
_entity_poly.pdbx_seq_one_letter_code
_entity_poly.pdbx_strand_id
1 'polypeptide(L)' 'MDNFTLFDDHNDVLLLFYNINSPICIFLNLLAIYLIVFQSTQEMGEYRWYLLHYQVSDFRIIPLG' A
#
# COMPACT_ATOMS: atom_id res chain seq x y z
N MET A 1 -13.18 35.06 -6.94
CA MET A 1 -12.26 34.34 -7.86
C MET A 1 -11.11 33.75 -7.04
N ASP A 2 -11.50 33.05 -5.99
CA ASP A 2 -10.77 32.75 -4.75
C ASP A 2 -11.04 31.29 -4.35
N ASN A 3 -12.25 30.81 -4.61
CA ASN A 3 -12.60 29.39 -4.46
C ASN A 3 -11.88 28.50 -5.49
N PHE A 4 -11.73 28.95 -6.74
CA PHE A 4 -11.08 28.15 -7.80
C PHE A 4 -9.61 27.85 -7.46
N THR A 5 -8.88 28.82 -6.90
CA THR A 5 -7.49 28.66 -6.45
C THR A 5 -7.37 27.78 -5.21
N LEU A 6 -8.36 27.79 -4.30
CA LEU A 6 -8.36 26.91 -3.12
C LEU A 6 -8.63 25.45 -3.53
N PHE A 7 -9.57 25.22 -4.46
CA PHE A 7 -9.83 23.87 -4.99
C PHE A 7 -8.63 23.31 -5.77
N ASP A 8 -7.93 24.14 -6.54
CA ASP A 8 -6.74 23.73 -7.31
C ASP A 8 -5.57 23.36 -6.38
N ASP A 9 -5.28 24.19 -5.38
CA ASP A 9 -4.24 23.94 -4.38
C ASP A 9 -4.53 22.67 -3.54
N HIS A 10 -5.81 22.45 -3.19
CA HIS A 10 -6.19 21.25 -2.45
C HIS A 10 -6.09 19.98 -3.30
N ASN A 11 -6.37 20.08 -4.59
CA ASN A 11 -6.21 19.00 -5.55
C ASN A 11 -4.73 18.67 -5.80
N ASP A 12 -3.86 19.68 -5.91
CA ASP A 12 -2.41 19.50 -6.04
C ASP A 12 -1.81 18.83 -4.80
N VAL A 13 -2.24 19.22 -3.60
CA VAL A 13 -1.84 18.59 -2.35
C VAL A 13 -2.30 17.13 -2.29
N LEU A 14 -3.55 16.83 -2.67
CA LEU A 14 -4.05 15.46 -2.75
C LEU A 14 -3.28 14.61 -3.77
N LEU A 15 -2.97 15.19 -4.94
CA LEU A 15 -2.18 14.53 -5.97
C LEU A 15 -0.77 14.20 -5.47
N LEU A 16 -0.12 15.13 -4.78
CA LEU A 16 1.17 14.92 -4.13
C LEU A 16 1.11 13.81 -3.08
N PHE A 17 0.07 13.79 -2.25
CA PHE A 17 -0.15 12.71 -1.29
C PHE A 17 -0.31 11.36 -1.99
N TYR A 18 -1.09 11.25 -3.06
CA TYR A 18 -1.20 10.00 -3.81
C TYR A 18 0.12 9.58 -4.45
N ASN A 19 0.86 10.52 -5.04
CA ASN A 19 2.12 10.25 -5.71
C ASN A 19 3.23 9.82 -4.73
N ILE A 20 3.20 10.29 -3.48
CA ILE A 20 4.13 9.88 -2.41
C ILE A 20 3.65 8.59 -1.73
N ASN A 21 2.35 8.46 -1.45
CA ASN A 21 1.80 7.30 -0.75
C ASN A 21 1.79 6.05 -1.63
N SER A 22 1.66 6.19 -2.95
CA SER A 22 1.69 5.06 -3.90
C SER A 22 3.00 4.23 -3.79
N PRO A 23 4.21 4.81 -3.94
CA PRO A 23 5.44 4.04 -3.79
C PRO A 23 5.67 3.56 -2.35
N ILE A 24 5.26 4.33 -1.34
CA ILE A 24 5.35 3.91 0.08
C ILE A 24 4.46 2.69 0.34
N CYS A 25 3.25 2.66 -0.21
CA CYS A 25 2.33 1.54 -0.08
C CYS A 25 2.89 0.27 -0.71
N ILE A 26 3.47 0.37 -1.92
CA ILE A 26 4.15 -0.75 -2.58
C ILE A 26 5.33 -1.24 -1.71
N PHE A 27 6.12 -0.33 -1.17
CA PHE A 27 7.27 -0.68 -0.34
C PHE A 27 6.86 -1.38 0.96
N LEU A 28 5.83 -0.88 1.65
CA LEU A 28 5.28 -1.50 2.86
C LEU A 28 4.67 -2.88 2.58
N ASN A 29 4.00 -3.06 1.45
CA ASN A 29 3.46 -4.37 1.06
C ASN A 29 4.57 -5.38 0.74
N LEU A 30 5.63 -4.97 0.05
CA LEU A 30 6.82 -5.82 -0.17
C LEU A 30 7.53 -6.16 1.14
N LEU A 31 7.67 -5.18 2.04
CA LEU A 31 8.23 -5.38 3.37
C LEU A 31 7.40 -6.40 4.16
N ALA A 32 6.07 -6.29 4.15
CA ALA A 32 5.20 -7.22 4.85
C ALA A 32 5.34 -8.65 4.32
N ILE A 33 5.37 -8.84 3.00
CA ILE A 33 5.62 -10.16 2.39
C ILE A 33 6.99 -10.69 2.83
N TYR A 34 8.03 -9.86 2.81
CA TYR A 34 9.37 -10.25 3.25
C TYR A 34 9.38 -10.71 4.71
N LEU A 35 8.73 -9.98 5.61
CA LEU A 35 8.64 -10.36 7.03
C LEU A 35 7.84 -11.66 7.22
N ILE A 36 6.73 -11.86 6.47
CA ILE A 36 5.93 -13.09 6.53
C ILE A 36 6.71 -14.29 5.99
N VAL A 37 7.50 -14.13 4.93
CA VAL A 37 8.28 -15.23 4.33
C VAL A 37 9.52 -15.54 5.18
N PHE A 38 10.27 -14.53 5.57
CA PHE A 38 11.62 -14.67 6.11
C PHE A 38 11.69 -14.60 7.64
N GLN A 39 10.85 -13.78 8.27
CA GLN A 39 10.88 -13.57 9.73
C GLN A 39 9.81 -14.38 10.47
N SER A 40 8.78 -14.87 9.78
CA SER A 40 7.74 -15.66 10.44
C SER A 40 8.29 -16.99 10.96
N THR A 41 8.06 -17.24 12.25
CA THR A 41 8.40 -18.50 12.93
C THR A 41 7.51 -19.65 12.45
N GLN A 42 8.05 -20.87 12.52
CA GLN A 42 7.34 -22.10 12.12
C GLN A 42 6.05 -22.34 12.96
N GLU A 43 5.95 -21.74 14.15
CA GLU A 43 4.79 -21.81 15.05
C GLU A 43 3.52 -21.15 14.49
N MET A 44 3.62 -20.21 13.54
CA MET A 44 2.45 -19.60 12.93
C MET A 44 1.67 -20.55 12.00
N GLY A 45 2.27 -21.66 11.57
CA GLY A 45 1.60 -22.70 10.77
C GLY A 45 0.80 -22.13 9.58
N GLU A 46 -0.48 -22.48 9.50
CA GLU A 46 -1.42 -22.07 8.44
C GLU A 46 -1.74 -20.56 8.41
N TYR A 47 -1.60 -19.85 9.54
CA TYR A 47 -1.85 -18.40 9.60
C TYR A 47 -0.89 -17.60 8.70
N ARG A 48 0.33 -18.11 8.47
CA ARG A 48 1.25 -17.51 7.50
C ARG A 48 0.67 -17.49 6.10
N TRP A 49 0.04 -18.59 5.69
CA TRP A 49 -0.51 -18.73 4.35
C TRP A 49 -1.73 -17.83 4.14
N TYR A 50 -2.57 -17.67 5.17
CA TYR A 50 -3.68 -16.71 5.14
C TYR A 50 -3.20 -15.25 5.04
N LEU A 51 -2.19 -14.87 5.82
CA LEU A 51 -1.60 -13.52 5.74
C LEU A 51 -0.95 -13.28 4.37
N LEU A 52 -0.20 -14.25 3.87
CA LEU A 52 0.44 -14.15 2.56
C LEU A 52 -0.62 -14.04 1.43
N HIS A 53 -1.70 -14.81 1.50
CA HIS A 53 -2.82 -14.71 0.56
C HIS A 53 -3.53 -13.35 0.62
N TYR A 54 -3.67 -12.78 1.82
CA TYR A 54 -4.22 -11.44 2.01
C TYR A 54 -3.33 -10.37 1.38
N GLN A 55 -2.02 -10.38 1.67
CA GLN A 55 -1.06 -9.46 1.05
C GLN A 55 -1.02 -9.57 -0.49
N VAL A 56 -1.08 -10.78 -1.05
CA VAL A 56 -1.13 -10.99 -2.51
C VAL A 56 -2.46 -10.51 -3.11
N SER A 57 -3.57 -10.66 -2.38
CA SER A 57 -4.87 -10.15 -2.82
C SER A 57 -4.88 -8.63 -2.86
N ASP A 58 -4.25 -7.97 -1.89
CA ASP A 58 -4.10 -6.51 -1.84
C ASP A 58 -3.25 -6.01 -3.03
N PHE A 59 -2.15 -6.70 -3.35
CA PHE A 59 -1.33 -6.40 -4.52
C PHE A 59 -2.09 -6.56 -5.86
N ARG A 60 -3.07 -7.46 -5.91
CA ARG A 60 -3.94 -7.65 -7.08
C ARG A 60 -5.06 -6.61 -7.17
N ILE A 61 -5.41 -5.96 -6.06
CA ILE A 61 -6.44 -4.91 -5.99
C ILE A 61 -5.85 -3.54 -6.32
N ILE A 62 -4.54 -3.33 -6.14
CA ILE A 62 -3.84 -2.18 -6.72
C ILE A 62 -3.81 -2.40 -8.23
N PRO A 63 -4.63 -1.70 -9.04
CA PRO A 63 -4.46 -1.76 -10.47
C PRO A 63 -3.10 -1.12 -10.73
N LEU A 64 -2.23 -1.82 -11.47
CA LEU A 64 -1.19 -1.15 -12.24
C LEU A 64 -1.88 -0.18 -13.19
N GLY A 65 -2.22 1.00 -12.69
CA GLY A 65 -2.76 2.14 -13.43
C GLY A 65 -1.65 2.90 -14.09
#